data_AF-A0A4U1BJK3-F1
#
_entry.id   AF-A0A4U1BJK3-F1
#
_cell.length_a   1.000
_cell.length_b   1.000
_cell.length_c   1.000
_cell.angle_alpha   90.00
_cell.angle_beta   90.00
_cell.angle_gamma   90.00
#
_symmetry.space_group_name_H-M   'P 1'
#
loop_
_entity.id
_entity.type
_entity.pdbx_description
1 polymer ?
#
loop_
_entity_poly.entity_id
_entity_poly.type
_entity_poly.pdbx_seq_one_letter_code
_entity_poly.pdbx_strand_id
1 'polypeptide(L)'
;MSIEPFDNDDTLLPFPQRDEMARLDAQISYLLVVMPLLIAIMCTVHSWFWLFCSILWFGGGVWAHLKKSEAYQSVFEDHFNSLIQVNLVSMALIPISWASATFWDIWWPAGVFWLWACYRQGYGFVRLCMGKPYNK
;
A
#
# COMPACT_ATOMS: atom_id res chain seq x y z
N MET A 1 -19.28 39.56 -5.19
CA MET A 1 -19.38 38.13 -5.48
C MET A 1 -18.47 37.42 -4.50
N SER A 2 -19.01 37.03 -3.34
CA SER A 2 -18.27 36.28 -2.33
C SER A 2 -18.10 34.86 -2.85
N ILE A 3 -16.87 34.41 -2.98
CA ILE A 3 -16.56 33.01 -3.24
C ILE A 3 -16.87 32.32 -1.92
N GLU A 4 -18.00 31.63 -1.83
CA GLU A 4 -18.23 30.71 -0.73
C GLU A 4 -17.09 29.70 -0.72
N PRO A 5 -16.46 29.42 0.44
CA PRO A 5 -15.51 28.32 0.52
C PRO A 5 -16.28 27.08 0.08
N PHE A 6 -15.78 26.42 -0.96
CA PHE A 6 -16.29 25.15 -1.43
C PHE A 6 -16.04 24.13 -0.32
N ASP A 7 -16.95 24.08 0.66
CA ASP A 7 -16.86 23.17 1.77
C ASP A 7 -17.10 21.78 1.18
N ASN A 8 -16.02 21.01 1.05
CA ASN A 8 -16.00 19.72 0.37
C ASN A 8 -16.80 18.65 1.15
N ASP A 9 -17.40 19.02 2.29
CA ASP A 9 -18.17 18.16 3.18
C ASP A 9 -19.42 17.57 2.51
N ASP A 10 -20.00 18.24 1.51
CA ASP A 10 -21.15 17.73 0.75
C ASP A 10 -20.82 16.50 -0.12
N THR A 11 -19.53 16.17 -0.30
CA THR A 11 -19.07 14.98 -1.06
C THR A 11 -18.74 13.79 -0.17
N LEU A 12 -18.66 13.98 1.15
CA LEU A 12 -18.28 12.93 2.07
C LEU A 12 -19.50 12.10 2.46
N LEU A 13 -19.37 10.78 2.37
CA LEU A 13 -20.42 9.88 2.82
C LEU A 13 -20.64 10.03 4.34
N PRO A 14 -21.90 9.91 4.81
CA PRO A 14 -22.19 9.94 6.23
C PRO A 14 -21.60 8.71 6.93
N PHE A 15 -21.23 8.86 8.20
CA PHE A 15 -20.93 7.71 9.06
C PHE A 15 -22.21 6.89 9.30
N PRO A 16 -22.15 5.54 9.33
CA PRO A 16 -20.98 4.65 9.33
C PRO A 16 -20.53 4.18 7.93
N GLN A 17 -21.26 4.54 6.87
CA GLN A 17 -21.04 4.02 5.53
C GLN A 17 -19.64 4.37 4.98
N ARG A 18 -19.12 5.55 5.34
CA ARG A 18 -17.76 5.97 5.00
C ARG A 18 -16.68 5.01 5.54
N ASP A 19 -16.81 4.58 6.79
CA ASP A 19 -15.82 3.66 7.40
C ASP A 19 -15.86 2.29 6.74
N GLU A 20 -17.05 1.81 6.35
CA GLU A 20 -17.18 0.54 5.64
C GLU A 20 -16.57 0.58 4.23
N MET A 21 -16.79 1.66 3.49
CA MET A 21 -16.18 1.85 2.17
C MET A 21 -14.66 1.99 2.27
N ALA A 22 -14.16 2.82 3.19
CA ALA A 22 -12.73 2.97 3.43
C ALA A 22 -12.07 1.64 3.83
N ARG A 23 -12.76 0.80 4.62
CA ARG A 23 -12.29 -0.54 4.98
C ARG A 23 -12.18 -1.45 3.74
N LEU A 24 -13.20 -1.47 2.89
CA LEU A 24 -13.21 -2.28 1.67
C LEU A 24 -12.08 -1.86 0.70
N ASP A 25 -11.91 -0.57 0.49
CA ASP A 25 -10.84 -0.03 -0.37
C ASP A 25 -9.44 -0.31 0.20
N ALA A 26 -9.28 -0.23 1.52
CA ALA A 26 -8.06 -0.64 2.19
C ALA A 26 -7.81 -2.14 2.02
N GLN A 27 -8.83 -2.99 2.12
CA GLN A 27 -8.70 -4.44 1.93
C GLN A 27 -8.25 -4.77 0.50
N ILE A 28 -8.85 -4.15 -0.52
CA ILE A 28 -8.44 -4.30 -1.91
C ILE A 28 -6.97 -3.91 -2.07
N SER A 29 -6.58 -2.75 -1.53
CA SER A 29 -5.20 -2.29 -1.55
C SER A 29 -4.26 -3.33 -0.94
N TYR A 30 -4.51 -3.76 0.30
CA TYR A 30 -3.66 -4.76 0.98
C TYR A 30 -3.60 -6.09 0.23
N LEU A 31 -4.70 -6.58 -0.33
CA LEU A 31 -4.67 -7.80 -1.13
C LEU A 31 -3.73 -7.64 -2.32
N LEU A 32 -3.79 -6.50 -3.01
CA LEU A 32 -2.90 -6.19 -4.13
C LEU A 32 -1.43 -6.04 -3.72
N VAL A 33 -1.11 -5.61 -2.49
CA VAL A 33 0.30 -5.43 -2.05
C VAL A 33 0.86 -6.62 -1.26
N VAL A 34 0.04 -7.38 -0.55
CA VAL A 34 0.47 -8.54 0.24
C VAL A 34 0.65 -9.77 -0.64
N MET A 35 -0.25 -10.02 -1.59
CA MET A 35 -0.12 -11.14 -2.53
C MET A 35 1.23 -11.16 -3.26
N PRO A 36 1.69 -10.07 -3.91
CA PRO A 36 2.99 -10.06 -4.57
C PRO A 36 4.16 -10.33 -3.62
N LEU A 37 4.08 -9.99 -2.34
CA LEU A 37 5.14 -10.33 -1.36
C LEU A 37 5.24 -11.84 -1.12
N LEU A 38 4.11 -12.55 -1.10
CA LEU A 38 4.07 -14.00 -0.92
C LEU A 38 4.60 -14.72 -2.16
N ILE A 39 4.18 -14.28 -3.35
CA ILE A 39 4.61 -14.90 -4.61
C ILE A 39 6.02 -14.45 -5.05
N ALA A 40 6.60 -13.41 -4.43
CA ALA A 40 7.95 -12.91 -4.76
C ALA A 40 9.02 -14.00 -4.69
N ILE A 41 8.86 -15.01 -3.83
CA ILE A 41 9.78 -16.15 -3.75
C ILE A 41 9.73 -16.98 -5.04
N MET A 42 8.57 -17.12 -5.66
CA MET A 42 8.40 -17.84 -6.93
C MET A 42 9.00 -17.09 -8.13
N CYS A 43 9.30 -15.80 -7.98
CA CYS A 43 10.02 -15.02 -8.99
C CYS A 43 11.45 -15.52 -9.23
N THR A 44 12.01 -16.30 -8.30
CA THR A 44 13.29 -17.01 -8.50
C THR A 44 13.17 -18.16 -9.50
N VAL A 45 11.96 -18.68 -9.70
CA VAL A 45 11.70 -19.84 -10.57
C VAL A 45 11.42 -19.40 -12.01
N HIS A 46 10.66 -18.31 -12.20
CA HIS A 46 10.32 -17.85 -13.55
C HIS A 46 10.15 -16.33 -13.64
N SER A 47 10.69 -15.74 -14.72
CA SER A 47 10.75 -14.30 -14.94
C SER A 47 9.38 -13.62 -15.04
N TRP A 48 8.37 -14.33 -15.57
CA TRP A 48 6.99 -13.83 -15.69
C TRP A 48 6.37 -13.38 -14.35
N PHE A 49 6.73 -14.04 -13.24
CA PHE A 49 6.21 -13.67 -11.92
C PHE A 49 6.67 -12.27 -11.49
N TRP A 50 7.81 -11.77 -11.96
CA TRP A 50 8.26 -10.41 -11.67
C TRP A 50 7.31 -9.35 -12.23
N LEU A 51 6.90 -9.52 -13.49
CA LEU A 51 5.94 -8.63 -14.16
C LEU A 51 4.60 -8.63 -13.43
N PHE A 52 4.10 -9.82 -13.11
CA PHE A 52 2.85 -9.98 -12.37
C PHE A 52 2.91 -9.35 -10.97
N CYS A 53 3.98 -9.60 -10.21
CA CYS A 53 4.20 -8.97 -8.91
C CYS A 53 4.24 -7.44 -9.02
N SER A 54 4.91 -6.92 -10.05
CA SER A 54 5.04 -5.47 -10.25
C SER A 54 3.69 -4.83 -10.52
N ILE A 55 2.87 -5.43 -11.39
CA ILE A 55 1.52 -4.90 -11.71
C ILE A 55 0.65 -4.87 -10.45
N LEU A 56 0.65 -5.94 -9.65
CA LEU A 56 -0.11 -5.99 -8.40
C LEU A 56 0.40 -4.96 -7.38
N TRP A 57 1.71 -4.87 -7.20
CA TRP A 57 2.34 -3.96 -6.25
C TRP A 57 2.05 -2.49 -6.59
N PHE A 58 2.26 -2.10 -7.85
CA PHE A 58 1.95 -0.75 -8.32
C PHE A 58 0.46 -0.48 -8.32
N GLY A 59 -0.36 -1.45 -8.75
CA GLY A 59 -1.82 -1.33 -8.73
C GLY A 59 -2.36 -1.07 -7.32
N GLY A 60 -1.90 -1.84 -6.32
CA GLY A 60 -2.28 -1.64 -4.92
C GLY A 60 -1.81 -0.30 -4.35
N GLY A 61 -0.59 0.14 -4.70
CA GLY A 61 -0.06 1.43 -4.29
C GLY A 61 -0.82 2.62 -4.89
N VAL A 62 -1.09 2.57 -6.21
CA VAL A 62 -1.86 3.60 -6.91
C VAL A 62 -3.30 3.64 -6.40
N TRP A 63 -3.93 2.48 -6.19
CA TRP A 63 -5.27 2.41 -5.61
C TRP A 63 -5.32 3.10 -4.24
N ALA A 64 -4.33 2.84 -3.37
CA ALA A 64 -4.24 3.49 -2.08
C ALA A 64 -4.07 5.01 -2.18
N HIS A 65 -3.30 5.50 -3.16
CA HIS A 65 -3.17 6.94 -3.42
C HIS A 65 -4.49 7.60 -3.83
N LEU A 66 -5.24 6.97 -4.74
CA LEU A 66 -6.51 7.50 -5.24
C LEU A 66 -7.60 7.48 -4.17
N LYS A 67 -7.63 6.42 -3.35
CA LYS A 67 -8.67 6.22 -2.34
C LYS A 67 -8.42 6.91 -1.00
N LYS A 68 -7.20 7.41 -0.77
CA LYS A 68 -6.86 8.08 0.50
C LYS A 68 -7.81 9.24 0.84
N SER A 69 -8.17 10.08 -0.14
CA SER A 69 -9.05 11.23 0.10
C SER A 69 -10.46 10.84 0.53
N GLU A 70 -10.96 9.71 0.04
CA GLU A 70 -12.28 9.18 0.41
C GLU A 70 -12.29 8.62 1.84
N ALA A 71 -11.12 8.21 2.34
CA ALA A 71 -10.91 7.72 3.70
C ALA A 71 -10.63 8.84 4.72
N TYR A 72 -10.71 10.11 4.33
CA TYR A 72 -10.42 11.25 5.21
C TYR A 72 -11.31 11.23 6.46
N GLN A 73 -10.70 11.43 7.64
CA GLN A 73 -11.36 11.37 8.95
C GLN A 73 -12.06 10.02 9.25
N SER A 74 -11.75 8.96 8.51
CA SER A 74 -12.19 7.59 8.84
C SER A 74 -11.22 6.95 9.82
N VAL A 75 -11.67 5.89 10.51
CA VAL A 75 -10.78 5.09 11.37
C VAL A 75 -9.65 4.42 10.57
N PHE A 76 -9.85 4.24 9.26
CA PHE A 76 -8.93 3.50 8.39
C PHE A 76 -7.96 4.39 7.58
N GLU A 77 -8.01 5.72 7.73
CA GLU A 77 -7.14 6.65 7.00
C GLU A 77 -5.64 6.30 7.18
N ASP A 78 -5.25 5.93 8.40
CA ASP A 78 -3.86 5.58 8.74
C ASP A 78 -3.35 4.36 7.95
N HIS A 79 -4.23 3.45 7.53
CA HIS A 79 -3.84 2.32 6.70
C HIS A 79 -3.38 2.78 5.32
N PHE A 80 -4.10 3.73 4.70
CA PHE A 80 -3.70 4.31 3.42
C PHE A 80 -2.37 5.05 3.53
N ASN A 81 -2.16 5.80 4.61
CA ASN A 81 -0.87 6.45 4.88
C ASN A 81 0.28 5.44 4.96
N SER A 82 0.09 4.33 5.67
CA SER A 82 1.10 3.26 5.73
C SER A 82 1.35 2.61 4.37
N LEU A 83 0.30 2.31 3.60
CA LEU A 83 0.39 1.72 2.26
C LEU A 83 1.18 2.61 1.31
N ILE A 84 0.82 3.90 1.27
CA ILE A 84 1.49 4.93 0.46
C ILE A 84 2.95 5.08 0.86
N GLN A 85 3.25 5.12 2.16
CA GLN A 85 4.63 5.24 2.63
C GLN A 85 5.48 4.06 2.17
N VAL A 86 4.97 2.82 2.27
CA VAL A 86 5.69 1.64 1.79
C VAL A 86 5.85 1.69 0.27
N ASN A 87 4.83 2.14 -0.47
CA ASN A 87 4.93 2.27 -1.92
C ASN A 87 5.98 3.31 -2.34
N LEU A 88 6.02 4.49 -1.72
CA LEU A 88 7.02 5.52 -1.99
C LEU A 88 8.44 5.05 -1.65
N VAL A 89 8.62 4.37 -0.52
CA VAL A 89 9.91 3.77 -0.14
C VAL A 89 10.33 2.71 -1.15
N SER A 90 9.39 1.91 -1.67
CA SER A 90 9.66 0.90 -2.69
C SER A 90 10.17 1.52 -3.99
N MET A 91 9.62 2.67 -4.41
CA MET A 91 10.06 3.37 -5.62
C MET A 91 11.52 3.81 -5.55
N ALA A 92 12.01 4.15 -4.36
CA ALA A 92 13.42 4.50 -4.16
C ALA A 92 14.31 3.25 -3.98
N LEU A 93 13.87 2.26 -3.20
CA LEU A 93 14.68 1.10 -2.85
C LEU A 93 14.80 0.06 -3.97
N ILE A 94 13.80 -0.07 -4.85
CA ILE A 94 13.87 -1.03 -5.96
C ILE A 94 15.02 -0.70 -6.93
N PRO A 95 15.16 0.53 -7.46
CA PRO A 95 16.31 0.90 -8.30
C PRO A 95 17.65 0.75 -7.60
N ILE A 96 17.73 1.14 -6.32
CA ILE A 96 18.95 0.99 -5.51
C ILE A 96 19.32 -0.49 -5.36
N SER A 97 18.34 -1.35 -5.09
CA SER A 97 18.54 -2.79 -4.95
C SER A 97 18.96 -3.42 -6.28
N TRP A 98 18.36 -3.00 -7.39
CA TRP A 98 18.74 -3.47 -8.72
C TRP A 98 20.15 -3.04 -9.12
N ALA A 99 20.52 -1.78 -8.90
CA ALA A 99 21.86 -1.27 -9.16
C ALA A 99 22.90 -1.97 -8.28
N SER A 100 22.60 -2.16 -6.98
CA SER A 100 23.53 -2.82 -6.06
C SER A 100 23.76 -4.30 -6.36
N ALA A 101 22.73 -5.03 -6.77
CA ALA A 101 22.87 -6.40 -7.27
C ALA A 101 23.68 -6.44 -8.58
N THR A 102 23.48 -5.48 -9.49
CA THR A 102 24.15 -5.48 -10.81
C THR A 102 25.62 -5.08 -10.74
N PHE A 103 25.98 -4.05 -9.96
CA PHE A 103 27.34 -3.50 -9.94
C PHE A 103 28.22 -4.10 -8.84
N TRP A 104 27.64 -4.54 -7.73
CA TRP A 104 28.39 -4.99 -6.56
C TRP A 104 28.03 -6.41 -6.09
N ASP A 105 27.08 -7.09 -6.74
CA ASP A 105 26.55 -8.40 -6.32
C ASP A 105 26.01 -8.39 -4.87
N ILE A 106 25.53 -7.23 -4.43
CA ILE A 106 25.00 -7.03 -3.08
C ILE A 106 23.46 -7.14 -3.12
N TRP A 107 22.94 -8.21 -2.54
CA TRP A 107 21.49 -8.50 -2.50
C TRP A 107 20.79 -8.08 -1.20
N TRP A 108 21.57 -7.72 -0.18
CA TRP A 108 21.05 -7.35 1.15
C TRP A 108 19.96 -6.25 1.13
N PRO A 109 20.06 -5.17 0.31
CA PRO A 109 19.07 -4.10 0.31
C PRO A 109 17.69 -4.59 -0.12
N ALA A 110 17.63 -5.47 -1.13
CA ALA A 110 16.40 -6.11 -1.58
C ALA A 110 15.80 -6.98 -0.47
N GLY A 111 16.63 -7.82 0.17
CA GLY A 111 16.20 -8.74 1.22
C GLY A 111 15.61 -8.01 2.43
N VAL A 112 16.26 -6.94 2.89
CA VAL A 112 15.77 -6.17 4.05
C VAL A 112 14.58 -5.29 3.71
N PHE A 113 14.52 -4.72 2.51
CA PHE A 113 13.31 -4.08 2.05
C PHE A 113 12.13 -5.06 2.03
N TRP A 114 12.33 -6.28 1.49
CA TRP A 114 11.29 -7.30 1.42
C TRP A 114 10.80 -7.71 2.82
N LEU A 115 11.71 -7.99 3.76
CA LEU A 115 11.34 -8.30 5.15
C LEU A 115 10.57 -7.15 5.83
N TRP A 116 11.05 -5.92 5.65
CA TRP A 116 10.40 -4.72 6.20
C TRP A 116 9.00 -4.53 5.62
N ALA A 117 8.84 -4.72 4.30
CA ALA A 117 7.55 -4.65 3.62
C ALA A 117 6.58 -5.75 4.09
N CYS A 118 7.05 -7.00 4.19
CA CYS A 118 6.28 -8.12 4.74
C CYS A 118 5.75 -7.81 6.15
N TYR A 119 6.62 -7.31 7.04
CA TYR A 119 6.22 -6.92 8.38
C TYR A 119 5.16 -5.81 8.37
N ARG A 120 5.43 -4.69 7.68
CA ARG A 120 4.55 -3.52 7.65
C ARG A 120 3.18 -3.81 7.04
N GLN A 121 3.16 -4.50 5.90
CA GLN A 121 1.93 -4.83 5.17
C GLN A 121 1.15 -5.95 5.87
N GLY A 122 1.84 -7.00 6.34
CA GLY A 122 1.21 -8.08 7.10
C GLY A 122 0.57 -7.58 8.39
N TYR A 123 1.29 -6.75 9.18
CA TYR A 123 0.76 -6.13 10.38
C TYR A 123 -0.47 -5.25 10.08
N GLY A 124 -0.40 -4.42 9.04
CA GLY A 124 -1.50 -3.57 8.62
C GLY A 124 -2.73 -4.36 8.19
N PHE A 125 -2.53 -5.43 7.42
CA PHE A 125 -3.61 -6.32 6.99
C PHE A 125 -4.30 -7.00 8.16
N VAL A 126 -3.54 -7.54 9.12
CA VAL A 126 -4.11 -8.19 10.32
C VAL A 126 -4.93 -7.20 11.14
N ARG A 127 -4.44 -5.98 11.36
CA ARG A 127 -5.21 -4.94 12.07
C ARG A 127 -6.48 -4.55 11.35
N LEU A 128 -6.44 -4.46 10.02
CA LEU A 128 -7.61 -4.20 9.20
C LEU A 128 -8.66 -5.31 9.31
N CYS A 129 -8.24 -6.58 9.32
CA CYS A 129 -9.14 -7.72 9.55
C CYS A 129 -9.78 -7.69 10.95
N MET A 130 -9.09 -7.12 11.93
CA MET A 130 -9.63 -6.91 13.28
C MET A 130 -10.49 -5.64 13.42
N GLY A 131 -10.66 -4.86 12.34
CA GLY A 131 -11.39 -3.59 12.37
C GLY A 131 -10.71 -2.51 13.22
N LYS A 132 -9.38 -2.59 13.39
CA LYS A 132 -8.58 -1.64 14.17
C LYS A 132 -7.83 -0.68 13.26
N PRO A 133 -7.58 0.57 13.69
CA PRO A 133 -6.71 1.48 12.95
C PRO A 133 -5.26 0.99 12.95
N TYR A 134 -4.43 1.51 12.05
CA TYR A 134 -3.05 1.04 11.89
C TYR A 134 -2.16 1.38 13.10
N ASN A 135 -2.25 2.61 13.63
CA ASN A 135 -1.35 3.15 14.66
C ASN A 135 -1.89 3.16 16.10
N LYS A 136 -3.19 2.85 16.33
CA LYS A 136 -3.80 2.84 17.68
C LYS A 136 -4.21 1.43 18.04
#